data_AF-A0A2V6I0E3-F1
#
_entry.id   AF-A0A2V6I0E3-F1
#
_cell.length_a   1.000
_cell.length_b   1.000
_cell.length_c   1.000
_cell.angle_alpha   90.00
_cell.angle_beta   90.00
_cell.angle_gamma   90.00
#
_symmetry.space_group_name_H-M   'P 1'
#
loop_
_entity.id
_entity.type
_entity.pdbx_description
1 polymer ?
#
loop_
_entity_poly.entity_id
_entity_poly.type
_entity_poly.pdbx_seq_one_letter_code
_entity_poly.pdbx_strand_id
1 'polypeptide(L)'
;MASFFVTATIKTSVIWKFFGKGRPLKTAPNLQHGWRLEVVDLGELRRALDCFYPGRLAMLAAWTENRLNTTPLRETLGRQSGMYRIAAKISDKQIDDVVGNFCKSDGGCLRTILWKRDTHGAIPSTSLPPKKFDPGHDQTGRGQNAIPLLCQEPCNLLVAECRKAVKGEIDE
;
A
#
# COMPACT_ATOMS: atom_id res chain seq x y z
N MET A 1 -1.48 38.01 15.68
CA MET A 1 -0.25 37.63 16.40
C MET A 1 -0.38 36.15 16.76
N ALA A 2 0.14 35.27 15.91
CA ALA A 2 0.18 33.85 16.21
C ALA A 2 1.53 33.55 16.87
N SER A 3 1.52 33.44 18.20
CA SER A 3 2.70 33.05 18.97
C SER A 3 2.90 31.55 18.84
N PHE A 4 3.93 31.14 18.09
CA PHE A 4 4.50 29.80 18.21
C PHE A 4 5.49 29.83 19.38
N PHE A 5 5.10 29.29 20.53
CA PHE A 5 6.03 29.02 21.60
C PHE A 5 6.78 27.73 21.27
N VAL A 6 8.01 27.86 20.78
CA VAL A 6 8.99 26.78 20.78
C VAL A 6 9.81 26.96 22.05
N THR A 7 9.53 26.15 23.06
CA THR A 7 10.39 26.04 24.24
C THR A 7 10.71 24.59 24.53
N ALA A 8 12.02 24.37 24.71
CA ALA A 8 12.69 23.29 25.43
C ALA A 8 13.15 22.04 24.64
N THR A 9 14.45 22.09 24.31
CA THR A 9 15.51 21.21 24.85
C THR A 9 15.45 19.69 24.59
N ILE A 10 16.39 19.28 23.75
CA ILE A 10 16.99 17.96 23.51
C ILE A 10 16.83 16.96 24.67
N LYS A 11 16.21 15.81 24.38
CA LYS A 11 16.56 14.51 24.98
C LYS A 11 16.30 13.38 23.98
N THR A 12 17.39 12.73 23.57
CA THR A 12 17.47 11.49 22.80
C THR A 12 16.57 10.42 23.41
N SER A 13 15.67 9.84 22.62
CA SER A 13 15.08 8.52 22.86
C SER A 13 14.58 7.92 21.56
N VAL A 14 15.50 7.32 20.79
CA VAL A 14 15.12 6.30 19.81
C VAL A 14 14.96 4.99 20.58
N ILE A 15 13.72 4.63 20.91
CA ILE A 15 13.41 3.26 21.35
C ILE A 15 12.55 2.63 20.26
N TRP A 16 13.24 2.05 19.27
CA TRP A 16 12.62 1.07 18.38
C TRP A 16 12.66 -0.29 19.06
N LYS A 17 11.50 -0.78 19.52
CA LYS A 17 11.33 -2.16 19.98
C LYS A 17 10.23 -2.84 19.16
N PHE A 18 10.54 -3.23 17.92
CA PHE A 18 9.69 -4.19 17.20
C PHE A 18 9.98 -5.60 17.74
N PHE A 19 9.38 -5.98 18.87
CA PHE A 19 9.19 -7.40 19.18
C PHE A 19 7.92 -7.85 18.45
N GLY A 20 8.08 -8.27 17.21
CA GLY A 20 6.97 -8.75 16.39
C GLY A 20 7.48 -9.38 15.09
N LYS A 21 6.66 -10.26 14.50
CA LYS A 21 6.88 -10.74 13.13
C LYS A 21 7.10 -9.52 12.22
N GLY A 22 8.06 -9.62 11.29
CA GLY A 22 8.29 -8.54 10.32
C GLY A 22 6.99 -8.12 9.63
N ARG A 23 6.95 -6.88 9.12
CA ARG A 23 5.85 -6.38 8.28
C ARG A 23 6.27 -6.40 6.81
N PRO A 24 6.17 -7.54 6.08
CA PRO A 24 6.47 -7.61 4.65
C PRO A 24 5.72 -6.53 3.87
N LEU A 25 4.43 -6.34 4.19
CA LEU A 25 3.62 -5.26 3.65
C LEU A 25 3.50 -4.12 4.66
N LYS A 26 4.33 -3.10 4.50
CA LYS A 26 4.34 -1.89 5.35
C LYS A 26 3.03 -1.07 5.31
N THR A 27 2.17 -1.33 4.33
CA THR A 27 0.86 -0.69 4.19
C THR A 27 -0.30 -1.57 4.65
N ALA A 28 -0.04 -2.75 5.23
CA ALA A 28 -1.07 -3.52 5.90
C ALA A 28 -1.51 -2.77 7.19
N PRO A 29 -2.79 -2.87 7.60
CA PRO A 29 -3.34 -2.20 8.77
C PRO A 29 -2.91 -2.82 10.11
N ASN A 30 -1.63 -3.19 10.22
CA ASN A 30 -1.05 -3.92 11.35
C ASN A 30 0.18 -3.23 11.96
N LEU A 31 0.34 -1.93 11.70
CA LEU A 31 1.29 -1.12 12.45
C LEU A 31 0.82 -1.11 13.90
N GLN A 32 1.70 -1.52 14.82
CA GLN A 32 1.38 -1.53 16.25
C GLN A 32 1.07 -0.12 16.72
N HIS A 33 0.17 0.02 17.69
CA HIS A 33 -0.19 1.32 18.28
C HIS A 33 0.54 1.50 19.63
N GLY A 34 0.33 2.63 20.28
CA GLY A 34 0.88 2.87 21.63
C GLY A 34 2.32 3.40 21.66
N TRP A 35 2.87 3.80 20.51
CA TRP A 35 4.14 4.50 20.43
C TRP A 35 3.97 5.92 19.87
N ARG A 36 4.91 6.79 20.23
CA ARG A 36 5.04 8.15 19.73
C ARG A 36 6.44 8.32 19.18
N LEU A 37 6.57 8.94 18.02
CA LEU A 37 7.84 9.39 17.48
C LEU A 37 7.90 10.90 17.56
N GLU A 38 8.95 11.43 18.18
CA GLU A 38 9.27 12.84 18.20
C GLU A 38 10.37 13.10 17.17
N VAL A 39 10.20 14.16 16.38
CA VAL A 39 11.12 14.57 15.32
C VAL A 39 11.40 16.06 15.47
N VAL A 40 12.62 16.47 15.15
CA VAL A 40 13.11 17.84 15.37
C VAL A 40 12.71 18.77 14.22
N ASP A 41 12.60 18.24 13.01
CA ASP A 41 12.28 19.02 11.81
C ASP A 41 11.48 18.23 10.75
N LEU A 42 11.10 18.92 9.67
CA LEU A 42 10.37 18.33 8.54
C LEU A 42 11.21 17.29 7.77
N GLY A 43 12.54 17.41 7.78
CA GLY A 43 13.44 16.45 7.16
C GLY A 43 13.43 15.11 7.90
N GLU A 44 13.47 15.14 9.23
CA GLU A 44 13.29 13.96 10.08
C GLU A 44 11.90 13.34 9.92
N LEU A 45 10.85 14.15 9.88
CA LEU A 45 9.49 13.66 9.63
C LEU A 45 9.42 12.92 8.28
N ARG A 46 9.98 13.50 7.22
CA ARG A 46 10.03 12.86 5.90
C ARG A 46 10.78 11.52 5.94
N ARG A 47 11.97 11.49 6.55
CA ARG A 47 12.76 10.25 6.69
C ARG A 47 12.00 9.18 7.48
N ALA A 48 11.34 9.57 8.56
CA ALA A 48 10.53 8.68 9.37
C ALA A 48 9.36 8.11 8.57
N LEU A 49 8.65 8.95 7.82
CA LEU A 49 7.55 8.52 6.95
C LEU A 49 8.03 7.56 5.86
N ASP A 50 9.21 7.78 5.27
CA ASP A 50 9.81 6.85 4.31
C ASP A 50 10.22 5.50 4.96
N CYS A 51 10.62 5.49 6.23
CA CYS A 51 10.86 4.25 6.98
C CYS A 51 9.57 3.46 7.26
N PHE A 52 8.46 4.14 7.58
CA PHE A 52 7.17 3.50 7.83
C PHE A 52 6.45 3.10 6.55
N TYR A 53 6.49 3.97 5.54
CA TYR A 53 5.73 3.88 4.30
C TYR A 53 6.62 4.27 3.10
N PRO A 54 7.54 3.38 2.69
CA PRO A 54 8.52 3.69 1.66
C PRO A 54 7.91 4.19 0.36
N GLY A 55 8.38 5.36 -0.08
CA GLY A 55 8.05 5.99 -1.35
C GLY A 55 6.62 6.55 -1.44
N ARG A 56 5.84 6.55 -0.36
CA ARG A 56 4.43 7.00 -0.41
C ARG A 56 4.28 8.51 -0.52
N LEU A 57 5.17 9.29 0.09
CA LEU A 57 5.18 10.75 -0.10
C LEU A 57 5.53 11.14 -1.53
N ALA A 58 6.53 10.48 -2.14
CA ALA A 58 6.89 10.71 -3.54
C ALA A 58 5.74 10.34 -4.50
N MET A 59 5.05 9.22 -4.22
CA MET A 59 3.86 8.79 -4.94
C MET A 59 2.73 9.82 -4.86
N LEU A 60 2.49 10.36 -3.67
CA LEU A 60 1.50 11.40 -3.45
C LEU A 60 1.85 12.66 -4.24
N ALA A 61 3.10 13.13 -4.17
CA ALA A 61 3.56 14.31 -4.91
C ALA A 61 3.37 14.14 -6.42
N ALA A 62 3.76 12.97 -6.97
CA ALA A 62 3.56 12.68 -8.38
C ALA A 62 2.07 12.64 -8.77
N TRP A 63 1.20 12.15 -7.89
CA TRP A 63 -0.24 12.14 -8.12
C TRP A 63 -0.86 13.55 -8.07
N THR A 64 -0.50 14.36 -7.08
CA THR A 64 -0.99 15.74 -6.95
C THR A 64 -0.54 16.63 -8.11
N GLU A 65 0.60 16.31 -8.72
CA GLU A 65 1.11 17.01 -9.91
C GLU A 65 0.63 16.38 -11.22
N ASN A 66 -0.27 15.39 -11.17
CA ASN A 66 -0.80 14.67 -12.34
C ASN A 66 0.29 14.03 -13.23
N ARG A 67 1.39 13.58 -12.60
CA ARG A 67 2.53 12.91 -13.24
C ARG A 67 2.58 11.41 -12.95
N LEU A 68 1.61 10.89 -12.20
CA LEU A 68 1.59 9.50 -11.78
C LEU A 68 1.01 8.60 -12.88
N ASN A 69 1.82 7.70 -13.40
CA ASN A 69 1.37 6.65 -14.31
C ASN A 69 1.08 5.36 -13.55
N THR A 70 0.07 4.61 -14.01
CA THR A 70 -0.29 3.31 -13.42
C THR A 70 0.01 2.18 -14.38
N THR A 71 0.41 1.02 -13.83
CA THR A 71 0.70 -0.18 -14.61
C THR A 71 -0.41 -1.21 -14.37
N PRO A 72 -1.11 -1.69 -15.40
CA PRO A 72 -2.12 -2.73 -15.25
C PRO A 72 -1.59 -4.05 -14.67
N LEU A 73 -2.48 -4.83 -14.07
CA LEU A 73 -2.12 -6.13 -13.49
C LEU A 73 -1.60 -7.11 -14.53
N ARG A 74 -2.28 -7.26 -15.66
CA ARG A 74 -1.86 -8.17 -16.73
C ARG A 74 -0.47 -7.84 -17.26
N GLU A 75 -0.17 -6.55 -17.37
CA GLU A 75 1.16 -6.10 -17.81
C GLU A 75 2.23 -6.44 -16.76
N THR A 76 1.96 -6.16 -15.48
CA THR A 76 2.86 -6.47 -14.36
C THR A 76 3.17 -7.97 -14.30
N LEU A 77 2.16 -8.81 -14.47
CA LEU A 77 2.31 -10.27 -14.49
C LEU A 77 3.06 -10.76 -15.74
N GLY A 78 2.85 -10.13 -16.90
CA GLY A 78 3.53 -10.46 -18.15
C GLY A 78 5.03 -10.19 -18.12
N ARG A 79 5.50 -9.25 -17.29
CA ARG A 79 6.93 -8.96 -17.08
C ARG A 79 7.65 -9.99 -16.20
N GLN A 80 6.91 -10.87 -15.50
CA GLN A 80 7.51 -11.80 -14.56
C GLN A 80 8.25 -12.94 -15.27
N SER A 81 9.40 -13.32 -14.71
CA SER A 81 10.25 -14.39 -15.23
C SER A 81 10.49 -15.48 -14.17
N GLY A 82 11.24 -16.53 -14.54
CA GLY A 82 11.61 -17.61 -13.62
C GLY A 82 10.40 -18.27 -12.94
N MET A 83 10.49 -18.46 -11.62
CA MET A 83 9.44 -19.12 -10.83
C MET A 83 8.11 -18.35 -10.78
N TYR A 84 8.09 -17.05 -11.14
CA TYR A 84 6.89 -16.20 -11.14
C TYR A 84 6.24 -16.09 -12.53
N ARG A 85 6.90 -16.52 -13.60
CA ARG A 85 6.35 -16.51 -14.97
C ARG A 85 4.97 -17.16 -15.07
N ILE A 86 4.72 -18.18 -14.25
CA ILE A 86 3.44 -18.89 -14.25
C ILE A 86 2.25 -18.01 -13.80
N ALA A 87 2.50 -16.95 -13.01
CA ALA A 87 1.46 -16.05 -12.53
C ALA A 87 0.72 -15.32 -13.67
N ALA A 88 1.35 -15.15 -14.83
CA ALA A 88 0.71 -14.58 -16.02
C ALA A 88 -0.45 -15.41 -16.58
N LYS A 89 -0.54 -16.70 -16.20
CA LYS A 89 -1.64 -17.60 -16.63
C LYS A 89 -2.91 -17.46 -15.78
N ILE A 90 -2.93 -16.56 -14.80
CA ILE A 90 -4.08 -16.36 -13.92
C ILE A 90 -5.34 -15.96 -14.71
N SER A 91 -6.45 -16.63 -14.42
CA SER A 91 -7.75 -16.32 -15.02
C SER A 91 -8.36 -15.05 -14.42
N ASP A 92 -9.32 -14.44 -15.11
CA ASP A 92 -10.04 -13.27 -14.60
C ASP A 92 -10.74 -13.55 -13.26
N LYS A 93 -11.32 -14.75 -13.11
CA LYS A 93 -11.96 -15.17 -11.86
C LYS A 93 -10.96 -15.23 -10.71
N GLN A 94 -9.81 -15.88 -10.94
CA GLN A 94 -8.75 -15.95 -9.92
C GLN A 94 -8.19 -14.57 -9.59
N ILE A 95 -8.06 -13.66 -10.58
CA ILE A 95 -7.67 -12.27 -10.31
C ILE A 95 -8.68 -11.63 -9.36
N ASP A 96 -9.97 -11.76 -9.65
CA ASP A 96 -11.03 -11.16 -8.83
C ASP A 96 -10.95 -11.65 -7.38
N ASP A 97 -10.83 -12.96 -7.18
CA ASP A 97 -10.74 -13.59 -5.87
C ASP A 97 -9.46 -13.17 -5.12
N VAL A 98 -8.29 -13.27 -5.78
CA VAL A 98 -6.99 -12.96 -5.16
C VAL A 98 -6.90 -11.48 -4.81
N VAL A 99 -7.31 -10.59 -5.70
CA VAL A 99 -7.28 -9.14 -5.44
C VAL A 99 -8.29 -8.78 -4.34
N GLY A 100 -9.49 -9.36 -4.39
CA GLY A 100 -10.52 -9.22 -3.35
C GLY A 100 -10.00 -9.57 -1.95
N ASN A 101 -9.35 -10.73 -1.83
CA ASN A 101 -8.87 -11.23 -0.55
C ASN A 101 -7.60 -10.53 -0.07
N PHE A 102 -6.64 -10.31 -0.96
CA PHE A 102 -5.33 -9.76 -0.59
C PHE A 102 -5.37 -8.24 -0.36
N CYS A 103 -6.12 -7.52 -1.20
CA CYS A 103 -6.05 -6.06 -1.22
C CYS A 103 -7.11 -5.38 -0.36
N LYS A 104 -8.11 -6.08 0.19
CA LYS A 104 -9.16 -5.47 1.03
C LYS A 104 -8.59 -4.56 2.12
N SER A 105 -9.28 -3.45 2.39
CA SER A 105 -8.81 -2.46 3.36
C SER A 105 -8.85 -2.97 4.80
N ASP A 106 -9.80 -3.85 5.11
CA ASP A 106 -9.86 -4.58 6.38
C ASP A 106 -8.94 -5.81 6.35
N GLY A 107 -7.83 -5.73 7.08
CA GLY A 107 -6.85 -6.81 7.24
C GLY A 107 -5.87 -7.03 6.08
N GLY A 108 -6.15 -6.56 4.86
CA GLY A 108 -5.27 -6.76 3.69
C GLY A 108 -4.26 -5.63 3.49
N CYS A 109 -4.68 -4.53 2.89
CA CYS A 109 -3.81 -3.42 2.50
C CYS A 109 -4.56 -2.09 2.54
N LEU A 110 -3.96 -1.07 3.17
CA LEU A 110 -4.52 0.29 3.22
C LEU A 110 -4.30 1.10 1.94
N ARG A 111 -3.64 0.53 0.92
CA ARG A 111 -3.44 1.28 -0.33
C ARG A 111 -4.73 1.40 -1.12
N THR A 112 -4.99 2.56 -1.70
CA THR A 112 -6.01 2.77 -2.72
C THR A 112 -5.50 2.27 -4.07
N ILE A 113 -6.26 1.41 -4.73
CA ILE A 113 -5.86 0.83 -6.03
C ILE A 113 -6.15 1.83 -7.14
N LEU A 114 -5.11 2.25 -7.88
CA LEU A 114 -5.25 3.11 -9.04
C LEU A 114 -5.14 2.36 -10.36
N TRP A 115 -4.37 1.26 -10.38
CA TRP A 115 -4.20 0.43 -11.56
C TRP A 115 -5.48 -0.32 -11.94
N LYS A 116 -5.56 -0.70 -13.22
CA LYS A 116 -6.64 -1.51 -13.79
C LYS A 116 -6.19 -2.95 -13.96
N ARG A 117 -7.14 -3.88 -14.11
CA ARG A 117 -6.79 -5.28 -14.38
C ARG A 117 -5.99 -5.42 -15.67
N ASP A 118 -6.42 -4.72 -16.71
CA ASP A 118 -5.90 -4.81 -18.06
C ASP A 118 -5.95 -3.46 -18.79
N THR A 119 -5.41 -3.42 -20.01
CA THR A 119 -5.36 -2.23 -20.86
C THR A 119 -6.72 -1.76 -21.35
N HIS A 120 -7.76 -2.59 -21.28
CA HIS A 120 -9.14 -2.21 -21.59
C HIS A 120 -9.82 -1.50 -20.41
N GLY A 121 -9.12 -1.32 -19.29
CA GLY A 121 -9.60 -0.54 -18.16
C GLY A 121 -10.52 -1.32 -17.22
N ALA A 122 -10.59 -2.65 -17.34
CA ALA A 122 -11.41 -3.46 -16.45
C ALA A 122 -11.02 -3.27 -14.97
N ILE A 123 -12.02 -3.27 -14.09
CA ILE A 123 -11.78 -3.12 -12.66
C ILE A 123 -10.96 -4.30 -12.13
N PRO A 124 -10.06 -4.06 -11.16
CA PRO A 124 -9.24 -5.12 -10.57
C PRO A 124 -10.01 -6.27 -9.93
N SER A 125 -11.12 -5.97 -9.25
CA SER A 125 -11.94 -6.95 -8.55
C SER A 125 -13.35 -6.39 -8.29
N THR A 126 -14.36 -7.22 -8.49
CA THR A 126 -15.76 -6.97 -8.16
C THR A 126 -16.07 -7.22 -6.68
N SER A 127 -15.25 -8.07 -6.03
CA SER A 127 -15.33 -8.39 -4.59
C SER A 127 -14.89 -7.23 -3.69
N LEU A 128 -14.25 -6.19 -4.23
CA LEU A 128 -13.84 -4.99 -3.50
C LEU A 128 -14.89 -3.88 -3.62
N PRO A 129 -15.17 -3.13 -2.54
CA PRO A 129 -16.10 -2.00 -2.61
C PRO A 129 -15.54 -0.89 -3.51
N PRO A 130 -16.39 -0.09 -4.19
CA PRO A 130 -15.94 1.02 -5.04
C PRO A 130 -14.99 2.00 -4.34
N LYS A 131 -15.20 2.21 -3.04
CA LYS A 131 -14.35 3.02 -2.15
C LYS A 131 -12.88 2.60 -2.14
N LYS A 132 -12.57 1.34 -2.48
CA LYS A 132 -11.20 0.83 -2.57
C LYS A 132 -10.38 1.46 -3.70
N PHE A 133 -11.08 2.00 -4.69
CA PHE A 133 -10.51 2.61 -5.88
C PHE A 133 -10.56 4.15 -5.84
N ASP A 134 -11.06 4.71 -4.73
CA ASP A 134 -11.23 6.15 -4.54
C ASP A 134 -10.06 6.76 -3.72
N PRO A 135 -9.22 7.63 -4.32
CA PRO A 135 -8.14 8.31 -3.61
C PRO A 135 -8.60 9.25 -2.50
N GLY A 136 -9.85 9.73 -2.57
CA GLY A 136 -10.46 10.58 -1.55
C GLY A 136 -11.01 9.80 -0.34
N HIS A 137 -11.08 8.48 -0.42
CA HIS A 137 -11.61 7.66 0.65
C HIS A 137 -10.53 7.24 1.66
N ASP A 138 -10.81 7.47 2.95
CA ASP A 138 -10.00 6.97 4.07
C ASP A 138 -10.11 5.44 4.18
N GLN A 139 -9.11 4.74 3.63
CA GLN A 139 -9.03 3.28 3.67
C GLN A 139 -8.84 2.72 5.10
N THR A 140 -8.56 3.56 6.11
CA THR A 140 -8.48 3.12 7.51
C THR A 140 -9.86 2.99 8.16
N GLY A 141 -10.91 3.55 7.54
CA GLY A 141 -12.27 3.56 8.06
C GLY A 141 -12.47 4.43 9.30
N ARG A 142 -11.50 5.29 9.66
CA ARG A 142 -11.56 6.14 10.86
C ARG A 142 -12.21 7.49 10.61
N GLY A 143 -12.49 7.84 9.36
CA GLY A 143 -13.12 9.11 8.99
C GLY A 143 -12.20 10.31 9.25
N GLN A 144 -10.88 10.11 9.15
CA GLN A 144 -9.89 11.14 9.40
C GLN A 144 -9.32 11.68 8.10
N ASN A 145 -8.82 12.93 8.13
CA ASN A 145 -7.98 13.45 7.06
C ASN A 145 -6.66 12.67 7.05
N ALA A 146 -6.57 11.68 6.16
CA ALA A 146 -5.41 10.81 6.02
C ALA A 146 -4.68 11.11 4.72
N ILE A 147 -3.35 10.97 4.74
CA ILE A 147 -2.55 10.95 3.51
C ILE A 147 -2.88 9.64 2.78
N PRO A 148 -3.40 9.68 1.54
CA PRO A 148 -3.79 8.46 0.85
C PRO A 148 -2.54 7.66 0.45
N LEU A 149 -2.60 6.35 0.71
CA LEU A 149 -1.55 5.43 0.30
C LEU A 149 -1.87 4.94 -1.12
N LEU A 150 -1.27 5.53 -2.14
CA LEU A 150 -1.61 5.20 -3.52
C LEU A 150 -0.89 3.91 -4.01
N CYS A 151 -1.63 3.08 -4.74
CA CYS A 151 -1.14 1.87 -5.40
C CYS A 151 -1.11 2.08 -6.92
N GLN A 152 0.03 2.53 -7.45
CA GLN A 152 0.21 2.76 -8.89
C GLN A 152 0.39 1.46 -9.70
N GLU A 153 0.91 0.40 -9.06
CA GLU A 153 1.25 -0.86 -9.70
C GLU A 153 1.04 -2.00 -8.68
N PRO A 154 0.57 -3.19 -9.12
CA PRO A 154 0.51 -4.38 -8.28
C PRO A 154 1.85 -4.69 -7.61
N CYS A 155 1.83 -4.96 -6.31
CA CYS A 155 3.06 -5.25 -5.58
C CYS A 155 3.54 -6.69 -5.76
N ASN A 156 4.82 -6.95 -5.51
CA ASN A 156 5.41 -8.29 -5.62
C ASN A 156 4.74 -9.34 -4.71
N LEU A 157 4.13 -8.92 -3.60
CA LEU A 157 3.36 -9.83 -2.74
C LEU A 157 2.07 -10.29 -3.43
N LEU A 158 1.37 -9.39 -4.13
CA LEU A 158 0.20 -9.75 -4.94
C LEU A 158 0.60 -10.66 -6.10
N VAL A 159 1.75 -10.41 -6.76
CA VAL A 159 2.30 -11.30 -7.79
C VAL A 159 2.54 -12.72 -7.22
N ALA A 160 3.05 -12.83 -5.99
CA ALA A 160 3.24 -14.11 -5.32
C ALA A 160 1.91 -14.82 -5.03
N GLU A 161 0.88 -14.09 -4.60
CA GLU A 161 -0.46 -14.67 -4.40
C GLU A 161 -1.09 -15.10 -5.73
N CYS A 162 -0.93 -14.32 -6.81
CA CYS A 162 -1.37 -14.73 -8.14
C CYS A 162 -0.68 -16.03 -8.59
N ARG A 163 0.62 -16.18 -8.32
CA ARG A 163 1.37 -17.42 -8.60
C ARG A 163 0.79 -18.61 -7.84
N LYS A 164 0.54 -18.47 -6.53
CA LYS A 164 -0.06 -19.55 -5.72
C LYS A 164 -1.43 -19.95 -6.25
N ALA A 165 -2.26 -18.97 -6.59
CA ALA A 165 -3.59 -19.20 -7.16
C ALA A 165 -3.55 -20.02 -8.46
N VAL A 166 -2.62 -19.69 -9.36
CA VAL A 166 -2.45 -20.46 -10.61
C VAL A 166 -1.99 -21.90 -10.34
N LYS A 167 -1.20 -22.11 -9.28
CA LYS A 167 -0.73 -23.44 -8.91
C LYS A 167 -1.73 -24.27 -8.10
N GLY A 168 -2.84 -23.68 -7.66
CA GLY A 168 -3.76 -24.31 -6.71
C GLY A 168 -3.19 -24.40 -5.29
N GLU A 169 -2.20 -23.58 -4.94
CA GLU A 169 -1.57 -23.49 -3.61
C GLU A 169 -2.28 -22.42 -2.72
N ILE A 170 -3.58 -22.20 -2.89
CA ILE A 170 -4.31 -21.22 -2.06
C ILE A 170 -4.64 -21.90 -0.73
N ASP A 171 -4.02 -21.44 0.35
CA ASP A 171 -4.35 -21.87 1.71
C ASP A 171 -5.79 -21.42 2.04
N GLU A 172 -6.67 -22.35 2.42
CA GLU A 172 -8.01 -22.08 2.98
C GLU A 172 -7.96 -21.26 4.27
#